data_AF-A0A178EJ74-F1
#
_entry.id   AF-A0A178EJ74-F1
#
_cell.length_a   1.000
_cell.length_b   1.000
_cell.length_c   1.000
_cell.angle_alpha   90.00
_cell.angle_beta   90.00
_cell.angle_gamma   90.00
#
_symmetry.space_group_name_H-M   'P 1'
#
loop_
_entity.id
_entity.type
_entity.pdbx_description
1 polymer ?
#
loop_
_entity_poly.entity_id
_entity_poly.type
_entity_poly.pdbx_seq_one_letter_code
_entity_poly.pdbx_strand_id
1 'polypeptide(L)'
;MPPPEWPAEIPIDEETREFLSPDPSTTTRADFTDFFQRFRHAATAHPAYIHLFEGNQQMAKLLIEHPAMQRNITQTFNTPANSKNKVYFMWDHVLRTFQIMVARCNPQQPFLSAEWTDILGRVDDSVNLILDEAQLDAMNAMVGYRDDAGVSFTDEIKELAKKLRAIPPYCGNCGKGTWIEGTKLSVCSKCKYEKYCSPDCQRAQWPKHKKVCKKMALWA
;
A
#
# COMPACT_ATOMS: atom_id res chain seq x y z
N MET A 1 7.74 -18.77 23.67
CA MET A 1 7.25 -17.59 24.42
C MET A 1 5.74 -17.62 24.36
N PRO A 2 5.01 -17.23 25.42
CA PRO A 2 3.57 -17.06 25.29
C PRO A 2 3.28 -16.04 24.16
N PRO A 3 2.16 -16.17 23.43
CA PRO A 3 1.79 -15.22 22.40
C PRO A 3 1.74 -13.80 22.99
N PRO A 4 2.11 -12.76 22.23
CA PRO A 4 1.95 -11.39 22.68
C PRO A 4 0.48 -11.11 23.06
N GLU A 5 0.25 -10.55 24.25
CA GLU A 5 -1.08 -10.11 24.67
C GLU A 5 -1.41 -8.77 24.01
N TRP A 6 -1.91 -8.83 22.78
CA TRP A 6 -2.41 -7.66 22.04
C TRP A 6 -3.93 -7.67 21.96
N PRO A 7 -4.57 -6.50 21.81
CA PRO A 7 -6.00 -6.42 21.53
C PRO A 7 -6.38 -7.31 20.33
N ALA A 8 -7.58 -7.88 20.36
CA ALA A 8 -8.09 -8.67 19.23
C ALA A 8 -8.22 -7.81 17.96
N GLU A 9 -8.58 -6.53 18.13
CA GLU A 9 -8.69 -5.55 17.06
C GLU A 9 -8.11 -4.21 17.48
N ILE A 10 -7.56 -3.48 16.53
CA ILE A 10 -6.93 -2.16 16.70
C ILE A 10 -7.63 -1.18 15.74
N PRO A 11 -8.61 -0.39 16.21
CA PRO A 11 -9.35 0.51 15.33
C PRO A 11 -8.50 1.71 14.89
N ILE A 12 -8.60 2.06 13.61
CA ILE A 12 -8.02 3.25 12.98
C ILE A 12 -9.17 4.12 12.48
N ASP A 13 -9.75 4.88 13.42
CA ASP A 13 -10.91 5.74 13.17
C ASP A 13 -10.51 7.06 12.48
N GLU A 14 -9.31 7.56 12.81
CA GLU A 14 -8.74 8.82 12.32
C GLU A 14 -7.22 8.70 12.07
N GLU A 15 -6.61 9.77 11.56
CA GLU A 15 -5.16 9.86 11.37
C GLU A 15 -4.47 9.85 12.76
N THR A 16 -3.72 8.78 13.07
CA THR A 16 -3.09 8.64 14.39
C THR A 16 -1.87 9.54 14.58
N ARG A 17 -1.17 9.89 13.49
CA ARG A 17 0.15 10.59 13.42
C ARG A 17 1.31 9.87 14.10
N GLU A 18 1.03 8.81 14.84
CA GLU A 18 1.99 7.96 15.53
C GLU A 18 2.07 6.59 14.85
N PHE A 19 3.28 6.09 14.68
CA PHE A 19 3.51 4.75 14.18
C PHE A 19 3.25 3.75 15.30
N LEU A 20 2.05 3.18 15.32
CA LEU A 20 1.71 2.09 16.23
C LEU A 20 2.40 0.80 15.76
N SER A 21 3.30 0.27 16.57
CA SER A 21 3.99 -1.00 16.33
C SER A 21 4.46 -1.63 17.64
N PRO A 22 4.53 -2.96 17.75
CA PRO A 22 5.20 -3.62 18.87
C PRO A 22 6.71 -3.39 18.78
N ASP A 23 7.46 -3.68 19.86
CA ASP A 23 8.92 -3.48 19.86
C ASP A 23 9.59 -4.38 18.79
N PRO A 24 10.21 -3.79 17.75
CA PRO A 24 10.82 -4.55 16.65
C PRO A 24 12.06 -5.36 17.08
N SER A 25 12.62 -5.07 18.25
CA SER A 25 13.79 -5.76 18.79
C SER A 25 13.41 -7.07 19.51
N THR A 26 12.16 -7.18 19.98
CA THR A 26 11.68 -8.34 20.74
C THR A 26 10.57 -9.12 20.03
N THR A 27 9.95 -8.55 19.00
CA THR A 27 8.81 -9.15 18.29
C THR A 27 9.26 -9.84 17.00
N THR A 28 8.84 -11.10 16.80
CA THR A 28 9.14 -11.88 15.59
C THR A 28 8.46 -11.28 14.36
N ARG A 29 8.94 -11.56 13.14
CA ARG A 29 8.26 -11.07 11.91
C ARG A 29 6.85 -11.62 11.75
N ALA A 30 6.62 -12.87 12.16
CA ALA A 30 5.30 -13.48 12.18
C ALA A 30 4.35 -12.68 13.09
N ASP A 31 4.75 -12.50 14.36
CA ASP A 31 3.93 -11.76 15.33
C ASP A 31 3.79 -10.29 14.91
N PHE A 32 4.85 -9.67 14.42
CA PHE A 32 4.81 -8.29 13.93
C PHE A 32 3.80 -8.13 12.79
N THR A 33 3.69 -9.12 11.90
CA THR A 33 2.66 -9.12 10.85
C THR A 33 1.26 -9.32 11.44
N ASP A 34 1.09 -10.26 12.37
CA ASP A 34 -0.18 -10.51 13.08
C ASP A 34 -0.70 -9.24 13.77
N PHE A 35 0.18 -8.46 14.40
CA PHE A 35 -0.17 -7.17 15.00
C PHE A 35 -0.88 -6.25 13.99
N PHE A 36 -0.33 -6.09 12.78
CA PHE A 36 -0.94 -5.27 11.74
C PHE A 36 -2.20 -5.91 11.12
N GLN A 37 -2.35 -7.23 11.17
CA GLN A 37 -3.60 -7.90 10.75
C GLN A 37 -4.77 -7.60 11.70
N ARG A 38 -4.50 -7.13 12.92
CA ARG A 38 -5.53 -6.72 13.89
C ARG A 38 -6.09 -5.33 13.61
N PHE A 39 -5.46 -4.56 12.72
CA PHE A 39 -5.93 -3.21 12.43
C PHE A 39 -7.28 -3.26 11.71
N ARG A 40 -8.18 -2.33 12.04
CA ARG A 40 -9.49 -2.15 11.40
C ARG A 40 -9.64 -0.71 10.96
N HIS A 41 -9.97 -0.49 9.70
CA HIS A 41 -10.28 0.86 9.21
C HIS A 41 -11.64 1.32 9.74
N ALA A 42 -11.85 2.64 9.84
CA ALA A 42 -13.15 3.20 10.15
C ALA A 42 -14.25 2.70 9.20
N ALA A 43 -15.47 2.46 9.71
CA ALA A 43 -16.64 2.13 8.87
C ALA A 43 -17.00 3.27 7.89
N THR A 44 -16.61 4.50 8.22
CA THR A 44 -16.81 5.71 7.39
C THR A 44 -15.65 5.98 6.44
N ALA A 45 -14.63 5.11 6.41
CA ALA A 45 -13.45 5.32 5.60
C ALA A 45 -13.81 5.41 4.11
N HIS A 46 -13.01 6.19 3.40
CA HIS A 46 -13.13 6.38 1.97
C HIS A 46 -12.84 5.06 1.23
N PRO A 47 -13.61 4.68 0.20
CA PRO A 47 -13.43 3.38 -0.47
C PRO A 47 -12.04 3.13 -1.06
N ALA A 48 -11.36 4.17 -1.55
CA ALA A 48 -9.96 4.03 -1.98
C ALA A 48 -9.00 3.72 -0.80
N TYR A 49 -9.26 4.27 0.39
CA TYR A 49 -8.51 3.93 1.60
C TYR A 49 -8.82 2.48 2.00
N ILE A 50 -10.09 2.08 2.04
CA ILE A 50 -10.49 0.69 2.36
C ILE A 50 -9.79 -0.30 1.42
N HIS A 51 -9.87 -0.06 0.10
CA HIS A 51 -9.23 -0.91 -0.92
C HIS A 51 -7.73 -1.10 -0.69
N LEU A 52 -7.00 -0.02 -0.41
CA LEU A 52 -5.57 -0.10 -0.13
C LEU A 52 -5.27 -0.73 1.23
N PHE A 53 -6.10 -0.46 2.23
CA PHE A 53 -5.92 -0.97 3.59
C PHE A 53 -6.06 -2.49 3.61
N GLU A 54 -7.19 -3.00 3.13
CA GLU A 54 -7.49 -4.43 3.08
C GLU A 54 -6.51 -5.16 2.15
N GLY A 55 -6.23 -4.59 0.99
CA GLY A 55 -5.32 -5.21 0.03
C GLY A 55 -3.87 -5.28 0.53
N ASN A 56 -3.36 -4.25 1.23
CA ASN A 56 -2.03 -4.32 1.84
C ASN A 56 -1.98 -5.30 3.02
N GLN A 57 -3.02 -5.37 3.86
CA GLN A 57 -3.10 -6.40 4.91
C GLN A 57 -3.08 -7.80 4.31
N GLN A 58 -3.94 -8.06 3.32
CA GLN A 58 -3.99 -9.37 2.66
C GLN A 58 -2.67 -9.71 1.97
N MET A 59 -2.03 -8.73 1.31
CA MET A 59 -0.73 -8.92 0.67
C MET A 59 0.35 -9.27 1.70
N ALA A 60 0.44 -8.52 2.81
CA ALA A 60 1.39 -8.80 3.88
C ALA A 60 1.20 -10.21 4.47
N LYS A 61 -0.06 -10.64 4.62
CA LYS A 61 -0.41 -11.99 5.09
C LYS A 61 0.09 -13.07 4.12
N LEU A 62 -0.24 -12.96 2.84
CA LEU A 62 0.20 -13.94 1.83
C LEU A 62 1.73 -14.02 1.74
N LEU A 63 2.42 -12.89 1.89
CA LEU A 63 3.87 -12.84 1.83
C LEU A 63 4.53 -13.46 3.07
N ILE A 64 4.02 -13.21 4.29
CA ILE A 64 4.59 -13.83 5.51
C ILE A 64 4.33 -15.34 5.57
N GLU A 65 3.20 -15.81 5.03
CA GLU A 65 2.81 -17.23 4.97
C GLU A 65 3.54 -17.99 3.85
N HIS A 66 4.17 -17.28 2.91
CA HIS A 66 4.88 -17.87 1.79
C HIS A 66 6.04 -18.80 2.24
N PRO A 67 6.27 -19.96 1.60
CA PRO A 67 7.35 -20.89 1.98
C PRO A 67 8.75 -20.26 2.00
N ALA A 68 9.02 -19.28 1.13
CA ALA A 68 10.30 -18.56 1.11
C ALA A 68 10.56 -17.69 2.36
N MET A 69 9.55 -17.44 3.21
CA MET A 69 9.71 -16.69 4.45
C MET A 69 10.10 -17.57 5.66
N GLN A 70 10.05 -18.90 5.56
CA GLN A 70 10.22 -19.81 6.70
C GLN A 70 11.55 -19.62 7.45
N ARG A 71 12.62 -19.22 6.77
CA ARG A 71 13.93 -18.94 7.40
C ARG A 71 13.95 -17.63 8.21
N ASN A 72 12.98 -16.76 8.00
CA ASN A 72 12.94 -15.40 8.52
C ASN A 72 11.85 -15.14 9.57
N ILE A 73 10.76 -15.93 9.56
CA ILE A 73 9.53 -15.62 10.33
C ILE A 73 9.74 -15.54 11.85
N THR A 74 10.62 -16.37 12.41
CA THR A 74 10.89 -16.43 13.86
C THR A 74 11.96 -15.45 14.32
N GLN A 75 12.68 -14.81 13.39
CA GLN A 75 13.63 -13.76 13.74
C GLN A 75 12.86 -12.50 14.15
N THR A 76 13.43 -11.72 15.07
CA THR A 76 12.85 -10.42 15.42
C THR A 76 12.94 -9.46 14.23
N PHE A 77 12.03 -8.48 14.17
CA PHE A 77 11.93 -7.54 13.05
C PHE A 77 13.28 -6.86 12.74
N ASN A 78 14.01 -6.42 13.77
CA ASN A 78 15.31 -5.77 13.63
C ASN A 78 16.49 -6.73 13.36
N THR A 79 16.33 -8.04 13.54
CA THR A 79 17.41 -9.00 13.28
C THR A 79 17.63 -9.13 11.77
N PRO A 80 18.85 -9.04 11.23
CA PRO A 80 19.10 -9.25 9.80
C PRO A 80 18.52 -10.57 9.27
N ALA A 81 17.80 -10.52 8.15
CA ALA A 81 17.15 -11.70 7.59
C ALA A 81 18.14 -12.82 7.25
N ASN A 82 17.80 -14.06 7.62
CA ASN A 82 18.56 -15.26 7.28
C ASN A 82 18.52 -15.59 5.78
N SER A 83 17.43 -15.18 5.10
CA SER A 83 17.27 -15.28 3.66
C SER A 83 16.78 -13.94 3.12
N LYS A 84 17.61 -13.29 2.31
CA LYS A 84 17.29 -12.03 1.64
C LYS A 84 16.82 -12.35 0.23
N ASN A 85 15.57 -12.80 0.14
CA ASN A 85 14.87 -13.11 -1.11
C ASN A 85 13.78 -12.08 -1.43
N LYS A 86 13.23 -12.15 -2.64
CA LYS A 86 12.23 -11.24 -3.21
C LYS A 86 10.93 -11.19 -2.39
N VAL A 87 10.55 -12.31 -1.78
CA VAL A 87 9.35 -12.38 -0.94
C VAL A 87 9.58 -11.65 0.39
N TYR A 88 10.75 -11.83 0.99
CA TYR A 88 11.15 -11.05 2.18
C TYR A 88 11.19 -9.56 1.91
N PHE A 89 11.82 -9.15 0.81
CA PHE A 89 11.85 -7.75 0.38
C PHE A 89 10.44 -7.18 0.21
N MET A 90 9.59 -7.89 -0.54
CA MET A 90 8.22 -7.44 -0.80
C MET A 90 7.39 -7.37 0.48
N TRP A 91 7.54 -8.34 1.39
CA TRP A 91 6.88 -8.32 2.69
C TRP A 91 7.25 -7.06 3.50
N ASP A 92 8.54 -6.73 3.61
CA ASP A 92 8.99 -5.55 4.35
C ASP A 92 8.48 -4.25 3.71
N HIS A 93 8.53 -4.15 2.38
CA HIS A 93 8.06 -2.98 1.64
C HIS A 93 6.54 -2.76 1.77
N VAL A 94 5.73 -3.82 1.62
CA VAL A 94 4.27 -3.77 1.79
C VAL A 94 3.92 -3.41 3.24
N LEU A 95 4.57 -4.02 4.23
CA LEU A 95 4.25 -3.76 5.64
C LEU A 95 4.60 -2.33 6.06
N ARG A 96 5.71 -1.77 5.58
CA ARG A 96 6.06 -0.35 5.81
C ARG A 96 5.10 0.60 5.11
N THR A 97 4.66 0.25 3.90
CA THR A 97 3.64 1.03 3.18
C THR A 97 2.34 1.06 3.98
N PHE A 98 1.91 -0.09 4.54
CA PHE A 98 0.76 -0.17 5.42
C PHE A 98 0.93 0.67 6.69
N GLN A 99 2.09 0.61 7.36
CA GLN A 99 2.40 1.43 8.53
C GLN A 99 2.28 2.94 8.26
N ILE A 100 2.82 3.41 7.13
CA ILE A 100 2.70 4.81 6.73
C ILE A 100 1.23 5.16 6.51
N MET A 101 0.50 4.30 5.82
CA MET A 101 -0.91 4.52 5.53
C MET A 101 -1.75 4.66 6.81
N VAL A 102 -1.66 3.71 7.73
CA VAL A 102 -2.48 3.75 8.96
C VAL A 102 -2.06 4.85 9.93
N ALA A 103 -0.79 5.27 9.90
CA ALA A 103 -0.31 6.34 10.77
C ALA A 103 -0.56 7.75 10.23
N ARG A 104 -0.53 7.94 8.91
CA ARG A 104 -0.42 9.28 8.28
C ARG A 104 -1.57 9.62 7.34
N CYS A 105 -2.43 8.68 6.98
CA CYS A 105 -3.57 8.99 6.13
C CYS A 105 -4.86 9.14 6.94
N ASN A 106 -5.59 10.22 6.67
CA ASN A 106 -6.95 10.35 7.16
C ASN A 106 -7.85 9.30 6.45
N PRO A 107 -8.51 8.39 7.17
CA PRO A 107 -9.30 7.33 6.54
C PRO A 107 -10.48 7.85 5.71
N GLN A 108 -11.10 8.97 6.11
CA GLN A 108 -12.28 9.54 5.42
C GLN A 108 -11.90 10.46 4.25
N GLN A 109 -10.73 11.10 4.32
CA GLN A 109 -10.24 12.06 3.32
C GLN A 109 -8.78 11.77 2.92
N PRO A 110 -8.47 10.56 2.43
CA PRO A 110 -7.10 10.11 2.23
C PRO A 110 -6.33 11.02 1.27
N PHE A 111 -6.99 11.52 0.22
CA PHE A 111 -6.42 12.41 -0.80
C PHE A 111 -5.98 13.79 -0.31
N LEU A 112 -6.36 14.19 0.91
CA LEU A 112 -5.84 15.40 1.56
C LEU A 112 -4.58 15.15 2.40
N SER A 113 -4.28 13.88 2.68
CA SER A 113 -3.08 13.47 3.41
C SER A 113 -1.86 13.65 2.52
N ALA A 114 -0.76 14.17 3.07
CA ALA A 114 0.45 14.46 2.30
C ALA A 114 1.08 13.18 1.71
N GLU A 115 0.93 12.07 2.42
CA GLU A 115 1.51 10.76 2.16
C GLU A 115 0.72 9.96 1.11
N TRP A 116 -0.52 10.39 0.77
CA TRP A 116 -1.39 9.61 -0.10
C TRP A 116 -0.74 9.30 -1.45
N THR A 117 -0.10 10.30 -2.07
CA THR A 117 0.57 10.10 -3.37
C THR A 117 1.77 9.17 -3.25
N ASP A 118 2.52 9.22 -2.14
CA ASP A 118 3.64 8.31 -1.88
C ASP A 118 3.15 6.86 -1.72
N ILE A 119 2.06 6.66 -0.97
CA ILE A 119 1.43 5.34 -0.78
C ILE A 119 0.96 4.76 -2.11
N LEU A 120 0.33 5.57 -2.97
CA LEU A 120 -0.05 5.14 -4.32
C LEU A 120 1.15 4.69 -5.15
N GLY A 121 2.26 5.44 -5.10
CA GLY A 121 3.50 5.07 -5.77
C GLY A 121 4.08 3.76 -5.24
N ARG A 122 4.18 3.61 -3.92
CA ARG A 122 4.67 2.38 -3.26
C ARG A 122 3.85 1.15 -3.61
N VAL A 123 2.52 1.30 -3.72
CA VAL A 123 1.62 0.22 -4.14
C VAL A 123 1.86 -0.13 -5.61
N ASP A 124 1.97 0.85 -6.52
CA ASP A 124 2.26 0.54 -7.92
C ASP A 124 3.65 -0.08 -8.11
N ASP A 125 4.67 0.37 -7.38
CA ASP A 125 5.99 -0.25 -7.34
C ASP A 125 5.90 -1.72 -6.88
N SER A 126 5.13 -1.99 -5.81
CA SER A 126 4.89 -3.36 -5.34
C SER A 126 4.26 -4.22 -6.44
N VAL A 127 3.24 -3.70 -7.12
CA VAL A 127 2.56 -4.41 -8.20
C VAL A 127 3.49 -4.67 -9.37
N ASN A 128 4.26 -3.66 -9.81
CA ASN A 128 5.23 -3.83 -10.90
C ASN A 128 6.26 -4.90 -10.57
N LEU A 129 6.84 -4.87 -9.37
CA LEU A 129 7.89 -5.81 -8.96
C LEU A 129 7.35 -7.23 -8.69
N ILE A 130 6.08 -7.38 -8.31
CA ILE A 130 5.43 -8.70 -8.19
C ILE A 130 5.13 -9.30 -9.57
N LEU A 131 4.74 -8.47 -10.55
CA LEU A 131 4.36 -8.92 -11.88
C LEU A 131 5.55 -9.05 -12.84
N ASP A 132 6.61 -8.27 -12.64
CA ASP A 132 7.90 -8.37 -13.34
C ASP A 132 9.00 -8.77 -12.35
N GLU A 133 9.08 -10.08 -12.09
CA GLU A 133 10.06 -10.64 -11.16
C GLU A 133 11.50 -10.47 -11.63
N ALA A 134 11.74 -10.33 -12.95
CA ALA A 134 13.08 -10.18 -13.50
C ALA A 134 13.68 -8.81 -13.11
N GLN A 135 12.86 -7.75 -13.11
CA GLN A 135 13.26 -6.46 -12.59
C GLN A 135 13.65 -6.54 -11.11
N LEU A 136 12.83 -7.22 -10.30
CA LEU A 136 13.10 -7.36 -8.86
C LEU A 136 14.37 -8.18 -8.60
N ASP A 137 14.59 -9.27 -9.34
CA ASP A 137 15.82 -10.08 -9.24
C ASP A 137 17.07 -9.23 -9.54
N ALA A 138 17.02 -8.40 -10.58
CA ALA A 138 18.11 -7.49 -10.91
C ALA A 138 18.36 -6.46 -9.80
N MET A 139 17.31 -5.86 -9.24
CA MET A 139 17.41 -4.88 -8.15
C MET A 139 17.97 -5.51 -6.87
N ASN A 140 17.48 -6.69 -6.48
CA ASN A 140 18.00 -7.47 -5.37
C ASN A 140 19.48 -7.78 -5.57
N ALA A 141 19.86 -8.21 -6.77
CA ALA A 141 21.25 -8.50 -7.10
C ALA A 141 22.17 -7.27 -6.92
N MET A 142 21.70 -6.07 -7.28
CA MET A 142 22.48 -4.83 -7.12
C MET A 142 22.76 -4.48 -5.66
N VAL A 143 21.84 -4.80 -4.73
CA VAL A 143 21.99 -4.52 -3.29
C VAL A 143 22.58 -5.69 -2.50
N GLY A 144 23.09 -6.72 -3.18
CA GLY A 144 23.76 -7.86 -2.55
C GLY A 144 22.82 -8.96 -2.06
N TYR A 145 21.55 -8.95 -2.43
CA TYR A 145 20.61 -10.03 -2.13
C TYR A 145 20.83 -11.16 -3.15
N ARG A 146 20.84 -12.42 -2.67
CA ARG A 146 21.30 -13.58 -3.46
C ARG A 146 20.43 -14.82 -3.29
N ASP A 147 19.35 -14.75 -2.51
CA ASP A 147 18.53 -15.92 -2.15
C ASP A 147 17.27 -16.06 -3.02
N ASP A 148 17.24 -15.43 -4.20
CA ASP A 148 16.09 -15.45 -5.12
C ASP A 148 15.98 -16.73 -5.96
N ALA A 149 17.05 -17.54 -6.01
CA ALA A 149 17.08 -18.75 -6.83
C ALA A 149 15.97 -19.73 -6.43
N GLY A 150 15.06 -20.03 -7.36
CA GLY A 150 13.92 -20.94 -7.13
C GLY A 150 12.77 -20.31 -6.33
N VAL A 151 12.80 -19.01 -6.07
CA VAL A 151 11.73 -18.27 -5.39
C VAL A 151 10.91 -17.52 -6.42
N SER A 152 9.59 -17.73 -6.40
CA SER A 152 8.62 -16.97 -7.17
C SER A 152 7.42 -16.57 -6.33
N PHE A 153 6.71 -15.53 -6.75
CA PHE A 153 5.40 -15.22 -6.16
C PHE A 153 4.33 -16.21 -6.64
N THR A 154 3.42 -16.58 -5.75
CA THR A 154 2.27 -17.44 -6.09
C THR A 154 1.29 -16.71 -7.01
N ASP A 155 0.45 -17.48 -7.72
CA ASP A 155 -0.61 -16.90 -8.55
C ASP A 155 -1.59 -16.06 -7.72
N GLU A 156 -1.88 -16.47 -6.48
CA GLU A 156 -2.73 -15.70 -5.57
C GLU A 156 -2.14 -14.31 -5.25
N ILE A 157 -0.83 -14.23 -4.97
CA ILE A 157 -0.13 -12.96 -4.76
C ILE A 157 -0.21 -12.09 -6.03
N LYS A 158 0.03 -12.69 -7.21
CA LYS A 158 -0.02 -11.97 -8.49
C LYS A 158 -1.42 -11.45 -8.81
N GLU A 159 -2.46 -12.24 -8.55
CA GLU A 159 -3.85 -11.80 -8.74
C GLU A 159 -4.25 -10.71 -7.76
N LEU A 160 -3.82 -10.78 -6.50
CA LEU A 160 -4.05 -9.69 -5.54
C LEU A 160 -3.32 -8.41 -5.97
N ALA A 161 -2.09 -8.50 -6.47
CA ALA A 161 -1.35 -7.36 -6.99
C ALA A 161 -2.09 -6.67 -8.15
N LYS A 162 -2.63 -7.44 -9.10
CA LYS A 162 -3.46 -6.89 -10.20
C LYS A 162 -4.69 -6.14 -9.68
N LYS A 163 -5.36 -6.68 -8.66
CA LYS A 163 -6.52 -6.03 -8.02
C LYS A 163 -6.13 -4.74 -7.29
N LEU A 164 -5.01 -4.75 -6.57
CA LEU A 164 -4.50 -3.59 -5.82
C LEU A 164 -4.26 -2.37 -6.72
N ARG A 165 -3.76 -2.58 -7.94
CA ARG A 165 -3.58 -1.52 -8.95
C ARG A 165 -4.89 -0.80 -9.33
N ALA A 166 -6.02 -1.49 -9.26
CA ALA A 166 -7.31 -0.96 -9.70
C ALA A 166 -7.99 -0.10 -8.61
N ILE A 167 -7.39 1.06 -8.30
CA ILE A 167 -8.07 2.03 -7.42
C ILE A 167 -9.23 2.66 -8.18
N PRO A 168 -10.45 2.63 -7.63
CA PRO A 168 -11.60 3.23 -8.28
C PRO A 168 -11.33 4.69 -8.66
N PRO A 169 -11.70 5.13 -9.87
CA PRO A 169 -11.52 6.52 -10.29
C PRO A 169 -12.18 7.50 -9.33
N TYR A 170 -11.48 8.58 -9.00
CA TYR A 170 -11.94 9.58 -8.04
C TYR A 170 -11.72 11.01 -8.51
N CYS A 171 -12.44 11.95 -7.92
CA CYS A 171 -12.29 13.37 -8.18
C CYS A 171 -11.03 13.89 -7.47
N GLY A 172 -10.09 14.46 -8.22
CA GLY A 172 -8.85 15.02 -7.67
C GLY A 172 -9.05 16.20 -6.70
N ASN A 173 -10.25 16.80 -6.67
CA ASN A 173 -10.58 17.89 -5.74
C ASN A 173 -11.26 17.41 -4.45
N CYS A 174 -12.38 16.68 -4.58
CA CYS A 174 -13.24 16.34 -3.45
C CYS A 174 -13.23 14.85 -3.08
N GLY A 175 -12.46 14.04 -3.80
CA GLY A 175 -12.35 12.60 -3.57
C GLY A 175 -13.53 11.77 -4.05
N LYS A 176 -14.71 12.34 -4.31
CA LYS A 176 -15.87 11.59 -4.83
C LYS A 176 -15.50 10.82 -6.08
N GLY A 177 -15.83 9.54 -6.14
CA GLY A 177 -15.54 8.69 -7.29
C GLY A 177 -16.72 7.83 -7.70
N THR A 178 -16.46 6.89 -8.59
CA THR A 178 -17.51 6.10 -9.25
C THR A 178 -18.23 5.12 -8.33
N TRP A 179 -17.74 4.92 -7.10
CA TRP A 179 -18.41 4.12 -6.08
C TRP A 179 -19.61 4.82 -5.43
N ILE A 180 -19.74 6.14 -5.59
CA ILE A 180 -20.95 6.86 -5.20
C ILE A 180 -21.90 6.82 -6.40
N GLU A 181 -23.05 6.17 -6.23
CA GLU A 181 -24.06 6.03 -7.29
C GLU A 181 -24.39 7.39 -7.93
N GLY A 182 -24.47 7.40 -9.27
CA GLY A 182 -24.71 8.61 -10.06
C GLY A 182 -23.50 9.55 -10.24
N THR A 183 -22.35 9.29 -9.60
CA THR A 183 -21.16 10.13 -9.78
C THR A 183 -20.49 9.84 -11.13
N LYS A 184 -20.56 10.80 -12.04
CA LYS A 184 -19.81 10.80 -13.30
C LYS A 184 -18.55 11.65 -13.15
N LEU A 185 -17.42 11.11 -13.58
CA LEU A 185 -16.16 11.86 -13.59
C LEU A 185 -15.84 12.31 -15.01
N SER A 186 -15.54 13.59 -15.18
CA SER A 186 -14.94 14.14 -16.38
C SER A 186 -13.43 14.22 -16.24
N VAL A 187 -12.71 13.93 -17.33
CA VAL A 187 -11.25 14.07 -17.37
C VAL A 187 -10.86 15.50 -17.71
N CYS A 188 -9.75 15.97 -17.15
CA CYS A 188 -9.16 17.25 -17.51
C CYS A 188 -8.91 17.28 -19.01
N SER A 189 -9.50 18.25 -19.72
CA SER A 189 -9.41 18.33 -21.18
C SER A 189 -7.99 18.54 -21.70
N LYS A 190 -7.06 19.02 -20.85
CA LYS A 190 -5.66 19.30 -21.19
C LYS A 190 -4.75 18.08 -21.02
N CYS A 191 -4.70 17.50 -19.82
CA CYS A 191 -3.81 16.37 -19.55
C CYS A 191 -4.46 15.00 -19.76
N LYS A 192 -5.78 14.93 -19.92
CA LYS A 192 -6.57 13.69 -20.06
C LYS A 192 -6.44 12.68 -18.92
N TYR A 193 -5.71 13.01 -17.85
CA TYR A 193 -5.42 12.10 -16.75
C TYR A 193 -6.25 12.39 -15.49
N GLU A 194 -6.20 13.64 -14.99
CA GLU A 194 -6.86 14.05 -13.76
C GLU A 194 -8.39 14.07 -13.93
N LYS A 195 -9.14 13.60 -12.93
CA LYS A 195 -10.59 13.40 -13.02
C LYS A 195 -11.35 14.29 -12.04
N TYR A 196 -12.55 14.72 -12.41
CA TYR A 196 -13.37 15.65 -11.65
C TYR A 196 -14.85 15.28 -11.70
N CYS A 197 -15.56 15.35 -10.57
CA CYS A 197 -17.00 15.10 -10.56
C CYS A 197 -17.83 16.29 -11.08
N SER A 198 -17.23 17.49 -11.16
CA SER A 198 -17.89 18.69 -11.68
C SER A 198 -16.88 19.75 -12.16
N PRO A 199 -17.30 20.69 -13.03
CA PRO A 199 -16.49 21.85 -13.38
C PRO A 199 -16.06 22.70 -12.16
N ASP A 200 -16.86 22.73 -11.10
CA ASP A 200 -16.53 23.46 -9.87
C ASP A 200 -15.35 22.81 -9.14
N CYS A 201 -15.37 21.47 -9.05
CA CYS A 201 -14.23 20.74 -8.51
C CYS A 201 -12.96 20.96 -9.33
N GLN A 202 -13.07 20.99 -10.66
CA GLN A 202 -11.93 21.31 -11.52
C GLN A 202 -11.38 22.72 -11.28
N ARG A 203 -12.26 23.73 -11.20
CA ARG A 203 -11.87 25.11 -10.93
C ARG A 203 -11.23 25.27 -9.54
N ALA A 204 -11.76 24.58 -8.54
CA ALA A 204 -11.23 24.60 -7.18
C ALA A 204 -9.82 23.98 -7.08
N GLN A 205 -9.55 22.84 -7.75
CA GLN A 205 -8.22 22.22 -7.72
C GLN A 205 -7.21 22.89 -8.66
N TRP A 206 -7.67 23.67 -9.65
CA TRP A 206 -6.83 24.25 -10.71
C TRP A 206 -5.54 24.96 -10.21
N PRO A 207 -5.55 25.75 -9.12
CA PRO A 207 -4.33 26.39 -8.60
C PRO A 207 -3.20 25.39 -8.27
N LYS A 208 -3.55 24.18 -7.81
CA LYS A 208 -2.62 23.08 -7.55
C LYS A 208 -2.34 22.29 -8.83
N HIS A 209 -3.39 21.83 -9.52
CA HIS A 209 -3.27 20.96 -10.69
C HIS A 209 -2.48 21.60 -11.84
N LYS A 210 -2.59 22.91 -12.07
CA LYS A 210 -1.89 23.61 -13.18
C LYS A 210 -0.37 23.43 -13.16
N LYS A 211 0.22 23.18 -11.98
CA LYS A 211 1.67 22.98 -11.80
C LYS A 211 2.16 21.65 -12.38
N VAL A 212 1.30 20.64 -12.41
CA VAL A 212 1.62 19.28 -12.87
C VAL A 212 0.91 18.91 -14.17
N CYS A 213 -0.19 19.59 -14.51
CA CYS A 213 -1.02 19.33 -15.69
C CYS A 213 -0.23 19.21 -17.00
N LYS A 214 0.76 20.08 -17.23
CA LYS A 214 1.59 20.03 -18.45
C LYS A 214 2.49 18.80 -18.49
N LYS A 215 3.04 18.38 -17.35
CA LYS A 215 3.91 17.21 -17.27
C LYS A 215 3.11 15.93 -17.53
N MET A 216 1.90 15.85 -16.99
CA MET A 216 1.03 14.68 -17.14
C MET A 216 0.52 14.49 -18.57
N ALA A 217 0.39 15.55 -19.34
CA ALA A 217 -0.03 15.48 -20.75
C ALA A 217 0.98 14.76 -21.66
N LEU A 218 2.24 14.59 -21.21
CA LEU A 218 3.27 13.86 -21.96
C LEU A 218 3.15 12.34 -21.81
N TRP A 219 2.26 11.87 -20.93
CA TRP A 219 2.09 10.47 -20.53
C TRP A 219 0.67 9.96 -20.84
N ALA A 220 -0.13 10.77 -21.54
CA ALA A 220 -1.52 10.51 -21.90
C ALA A 220 -1.66 10.30 -23.40
#